data_AF-A0A2N5XDC3-F1
#
_entry.id   AF-A0A2N5XDC3-F1
#
_cell.length_a   1.000
_cell.length_b   1.000
_cell.length_c   1.000
_cell.angle_alpha   90.00
_cell.angle_beta   90.00
_cell.angle_gamma   90.00
#
_symmetry.space_group_name_H-M   'P 1'
#
loop_
_entity.id
_entity.type
_entity.pdbx_description
1 polymer ?
#
loop_
_entity_poly.entity_id
_entity_poly.type
_entity_poly.pdbx_seq_one_letter_code
_entity_poly.pdbx_strand_id
1 'polypeptide(L)' 'METELWKWTAAELAAAVAGGEVRAAEVVESHLARIAEVNPVVNAVTQTLADVARRDAEDLDRRRATGERP' A
#
# COMPACT_ATOMS: atom_id res chain seq x y z
N MET A 1 2.56 -15.26 -4.84
CA MET A 1 1.10 -15.19 -4.65
C MET A 1 0.84 -13.78 -4.15
N GLU A 2 0.24 -12.93 -4.98
CA GLU A 2 -0.13 -11.58 -4.56
C GLU A 2 -1.22 -11.73 -3.50
N THR A 3 -0.85 -11.50 -2.24
CA THR A 3 -1.82 -11.39 -1.15
C THR A 3 -2.74 -10.21 -1.47
N GLU A 4 -4.05 -10.39 -1.39
CA GLU A 4 -5.03 -9.31 -1.58
C GLU A 4 -5.02 -8.37 -0.36
N LEU A 5 -3.89 -7.69 -0.13
CA LEU A 5 -3.65 -6.81 1.02
C LEU A 5 -4.68 -5.68 1.09
N TRP A 6 -5.26 -5.26 -0.04
CA TRP A 6 -6.36 -4.29 -0.08
C TRP A 6 -7.63 -4.74 0.69
N LYS A 7 -7.77 -6.04 0.99
CA LYS A 7 -8.89 -6.57 1.80
C LYS A 7 -8.65 -6.50 3.31
N TRP A 8 -7.41 -6.30 3.74
CA TRP A 8 -7.07 -6.27 5.15
C TRP A 8 -7.53 -4.96 5.79
N THR A 9 -7.80 -5.01 7.08
CA THR A 9 -8.11 -3.79 7.84
C THR A 9 -6.87 -2.90 7.97
N ALA A 10 -7.10 -1.61 8.22
CA ALA A 10 -6.01 -0.67 8.47
C ALA A 10 -5.13 -1.09 9.65
N ALA A 11 -5.70 -1.71 10.69
CA ALA A 11 -4.96 -2.18 11.86
C ALA A 11 -4.06 -3.38 11.52
N GLU A 12 -4.56 -4.34 10.74
CA GLU A 12 -3.76 -5.49 10.28
C GLU A 12 -2.61 -5.04 9.38
N LEU A 13 -2.87 -4.14 8.43
CA LEU A 13 -1.84 -3.58 7.56
C LEU A 13 -0.79 -2.80 8.37
N ALA A 14 -1.22 -1.95 9.30
CA ALA A 14 -0.30 -1.20 10.15
C ALA A 14 0.57 -2.12 11.00
N ALA A 15 -0.01 -3.17 11.60
CA ALA A 15 0.73 -4.15 12.38
C ALA A 15 1.71 -4.96 11.54
N ALA A 16 1.29 -5.45 10.36
CA ALA A 16 2.13 -6.24 9.47
C ALA A 16 3.29 -5.41 8.88
N VAL A 17 3.02 -4.17 8.47
CA VAL A 17 4.07 -3.23 8.07
C VAL A 17 4.98 -2.98 9.26
N ALA A 18 4.43 -2.68 10.45
CA ALA A 18 5.17 -2.48 11.70
C ALA A 18 6.07 -3.65 12.12
N GLY A 19 5.63 -4.89 11.88
CA GLY A 19 6.38 -6.11 12.12
C GLY A 19 7.41 -6.44 11.02
N GLY A 20 7.34 -5.77 9.87
CA GLY A 20 8.18 -6.10 8.71
C GLY A 20 7.73 -7.36 7.97
N GLU A 21 6.50 -7.81 8.22
CA GLU A 21 5.89 -8.97 7.55
C GLU A 21 5.50 -8.65 6.11
N VAL A 22 5.12 -7.40 5.85
CA VAL A 22 4.82 -6.87 4.52
C VAL A 22 5.46 -5.49 4.35
N ARG A 23 5.84 -5.16 3.13
CA ARG A 23 6.34 -3.84 2.78
C ARG A 23 5.20 -2.87 2.50
N ALA A 24 5.37 -1.61 2.85
CA ALA A 24 4.40 -0.56 2.52
C ALA A 24 4.20 -0.45 1.00
N ALA A 25 5.27 -0.65 0.20
CA ALA A 25 5.18 -0.65 -1.25
C ALA A 25 4.25 -1.75 -1.79
N GLU A 26 4.25 -2.95 -1.19
CA GLU A 26 3.36 -4.06 -1.57
C GLU A 26 1.90 -3.74 -1.27
N VAL A 27 1.64 -3.07 -0.14
CA VAL A 27 0.30 -2.61 0.22
C VAL A 27 -0.22 -1.60 -0.81
N VAL A 28 0.61 -0.64 -1.22
CA VAL A 28 0.24 0.36 -2.23
C VAL A 28 -0.05 -0.29 -3.58
N GLU A 29 0.81 -1.19 -4.07
CA GLU A 29 0.56 -1.88 -5.34
C GLU A 29 -0.73 -2.69 -5.30
N SER A 30 -1.03 -3.37 -4.18
CA SER A 30 -2.29 -4.12 -4.02
C SER A 30 -3.53 -3.22 -4.16
N HIS A 31 -3.51 -2.02 -3.58
CA HIS A 31 -4.61 -1.06 -3.71
C HIS A 31 -4.69 -0.46 -5.12
N LEU A 32 -3.55 -0.11 -5.73
CA LEU A 32 -3.51 0.43 -7.08
C LEU A 32 -4.04 -0.59 -8.10
N ALA A 33 -3.69 -1.86 -7.96
CA ALA A 33 -4.23 -2.95 -8.78
C ALA A 33 -5.75 -3.05 -8.65
N ARG A 34 -6.28 -2.99 -7.41
CA ARG A 34 -7.73 -3.02 -7.17
C ARG A 34 -8.45 -1.80 -7.76
N ILE A 35 -7.87 -0.61 -7.64
CA ILE A 35 -8.40 0.61 -8.24
C ILE A 35 -8.44 0.48 -9.75
N ALA A 36 -7.35 0.00 -10.38
CA ALA A 36 -7.29 -0.18 -11.84
C ALA A 36 -8.35 -1.17 -12.34
N GLU A 37 -8.63 -2.23 -11.58
CA GLU A 37 -9.65 -3.23 -11.90
C GLU A 37 -11.08 -2.68 -11.81
N VAL A 38 -11.39 -1.93 -10.74
CA VAL A 38 -12.79 -1.61 -10.38
C VAL A 38 -13.21 -0.20 -10.72
N ASN A 39 -12.29 0.77 -10.64
CA ASN A 39 -12.63 2.18 -10.82
C ASN A 39 -13.19 2.52 -12.21
N PRO A 40 -12.88 1.82 -13.33
CA PRO A 40 -13.54 2.08 -14.61
C PRO A 40 -15.06 1.89 -14.58
N VAL A 41 -15.57 1.03 -13.68
CA VAL A 41 -17.01 0.76 -13.52
C VAL A 41 -17.61 1.66 -12.44
N VAL A 42 -16.91 1.82 -11.32
CA VAL A 42 -17.42 2.58 -10.16
C VAL A 42 -17.27 4.09 -10.34
N ASN A 43 -16.22 4.53 -11.05
CA ASN A 43 -15.88 5.93 -11.32
C ASN A 43 -15.80 6.80 -10.04
N ALA A 44 -15.20 6.26 -8.97
CA ALA A 44 -15.07 6.95 -7.68
C ALA A 44 -13.76 7.73 -7.53
N VAL A 45 -12.68 7.27 -8.16
CA VAL A 45 -11.36 7.90 -8.11
C VAL A 45 -11.15 8.74 -9.36
N THR A 46 -11.09 10.05 -9.20
CA THR A 46 -10.85 11.01 -10.30
C THR A 46 -9.37 11.19 -10.61
N GLN A 47 -8.49 10.99 -9.61
CA GLN A 47 -7.04 11.07 -9.73
C GLN A 47 -6.38 10.05 -8.79
N THR A 48 -5.52 9.19 -9.32
CA THR A 48 -4.96 8.06 -8.57
C THR A 48 -3.61 8.34 -7.91
N LEU A 49 -2.95 9.48 -8.17
CA LEU A 49 -1.64 9.90 -7.60
C LEU A 49 -0.61 8.76 -7.40
N ALA A 50 -0.60 7.77 -8.30
CA ALA A 50 0.09 6.49 -8.08
C ALA A 50 1.59 6.65 -7.82
N ASP A 51 2.25 7.53 -8.56
CA ASP A 51 3.69 7.75 -8.42
C ASP A 51 4.07 8.37 -7.08
N VAL A 52 3.21 9.24 -6.52
CA VAL A 52 3.42 9.82 -5.19
C VAL A 52 3.25 8.73 -4.14
N ALA A 53 2.16 7.96 -4.21
CA ALA A 53 1.91 6.87 -3.28
C ALA A 53 3.05 5.83 -3.25
N ARG A 54 3.60 5.47 -4.42
CA ARG A 54 4.76 4.57 -4.53
C ARG A 54 6.00 5.14 -3.83
N ARG A 55 6.33 6.40 -4.11
CA ARG A 55 7.51 7.07 -3.53
C ARG A 55 7.43 7.13 -2.01
N ASP A 56 6.26 7.48 -1.47
CA ASP A 56 6.04 7.58 -0.03
C ASP A 56 6.13 6.22 0.65
N ALA A 57 5.60 5.17 0.01
CA ALA A 57 5.69 3.80 0.51
C ALA A 57 7.12 3.25 0.50
N GLU A 58 7.87 3.51 -0.56
CA GLU A 58 9.30 3.17 -0.61
C GLU A 58 10.12 3.93 0.45
N ASP A 59 9.79 5.19 0.72
CA ASP A 59 10.45 5.97 1.76
C ASP A 59 10.17 5.40 3.15
N LEU A 60 8.92 5.05 3.42
CA LEU A 60 8.54 4.37 4.65
C LEU A 60 9.30 3.05 4.82
N ASP A 61 9.36 2.22 3.79
CA ASP A 61 10.14 0.97 3.82
C ASP A 61 11.62 1.21 4.14
N ARG A 62 12.24 2.23 3.50
CA ARG A 62 13.65 2.58 3.75
C ARG A 62 13.88 3.02 5.20
N ARG A 63 13.05 3.94 5.70
CA ARG A 63 13.15 4.46 7.08
C ARG A 63 13.02 3.33 8.11
N ARG A 64 12.09 2.42 7.87
CA ARG A 64 11.90 1.21 8.68
C ARG A 64 13.11 0.28 8.64
N ALA A 65 13.69 0.05 7.47
CA ALA A 65 14.91 -0.75 7.33
C ALA A 65 16.10 -0.17 8.11
N THR A 66 16.12 1.15 8.32
CA THR A 66 17.12 1.83 9.16
C THR A 66 16.79 1.88 10.66
N GLY A 67 15.70 1.24 11.10
CA GLY A 67 15.28 1.17 12.50
C GLY A 67 14.43 2.36 12.98
N GLU A 68 14.07 3.27 12.09
CA GLU A 68 13.14 4.36 12.39
C GLU A 68 11.71 3.79 12.46
N ARG A 69 11.00 4.03 13.56
CA ARG A 69 9.60 3.60 13.71
C ARG A 69 8.67 4.77 13.32
N PRO A 70 7.70 4.54 12.40
CA PRO A 70 6.67 5.52 12.09
C PRO A 70 5.69 5.72 13.26
#